data_AF-A0A699RQY9-F1
#
_entry.id   AF-A0A699RQY9-F1
#
_cell.length_a   1.000
_cell.length_b   1.000
_cell.length_c   1.000
_cell.angle_alpha   90.00
_cell.angle_beta   90.00
_cell.angle_gamma   90.00
#
_symmetry.space_group_name_H-M   'P 1'
#
loop_
_entity.id
_entity.type
_entity.pdbx_description
1 polymer ?
#
loop_
_entity_poly.entity_id
_entity_poly.type
_entity_poly.pdbx_seq_one_letter_code
_entity_poly.pdbx_strand_id
1 'polypeptide(L)'
;MTTLADKAILSGANNHPPMLEKDMYDSWKSIIEQYMMNRKNGQMILESVENGPLIWPTIEENGVTRPRKYSKLTPIEAIQADCDVKTTNIIL
;
A
#
# COMPACT_ATOMS: atom_id res chain seq x y z
N MET A 1 -8.81 34.71 13.42
CA MET A 1 -8.21 33.39 13.77
C MET A 1 -7.73 32.77 12.48
N THR A 2 -6.42 32.70 12.25
CA THR A 2 -5.85 31.96 11.12
C THR A 2 -5.92 30.48 11.42
N THR A 3 -6.54 29.72 10.53
CA THR A 3 -6.74 28.27 10.64
C THR A 3 -5.40 27.54 10.44
N LEU A 4 -5.37 26.25 10.82
CA LEU A 4 -4.19 25.41 10.57
C LEU A 4 -3.88 25.28 9.07
N ALA A 5 -4.92 25.35 8.22
CA ALA A 5 -4.81 25.35 6.77
C ALA A 5 -4.09 26.60 6.23
N ASP A 6 -4.38 27.78 6.76
CA ASP A 6 -3.72 29.03 6.36
C ASP A 6 -2.20 29.01 6.62
N LYS A 7 -1.78 28.29 7.67
CA LYS A 7 -0.35 28.13 8.03
C LYS A 7 0.39 27.14 7.12
N ALA A 8 -0.31 26.11 6.63
CA ALA A 8 0.28 25.11 5.74
C ALA A 8 0.57 25.70 4.35
N ILE A 9 -0.35 26.52 3.82
CA ILE A 9 -0.21 27.24 2.54
C ILE A 9 0.99 28.19 2.55
N LEU A 10 1.22 28.90 3.67
CA LEU A 10 2.35 29.82 3.85
C LEU A 10 3.73 29.13 3.90
N SER A 11 3.78 27.82 4.22
CA SER A 11 5.04 27.07 4.37
C SER A 11 5.54 26.37 3.10
N GLY A 12 4.85 26.51 1.96
CA GLY A 12 5.36 26.07 0.65
C GLY A 12 5.44 24.55 0.45
N ALA A 13 4.56 23.76 1.05
CA ALA A 13 4.48 22.30 0.83
C ALA A 13 3.58 21.96 -0.38
N ASN A 14 3.93 22.45 -1.57
CA ASN A 14 3.13 22.26 -2.80
C ASN A 14 3.44 20.96 -3.57
N ASN A 15 4.33 20.11 -3.06
CA ASN A 15 4.85 18.96 -3.82
C ASN A 15 4.27 17.60 -3.38
N HIS A 16 3.34 17.60 -2.44
CA HIS A 16 2.62 16.40 -2.03
C HIS A 16 1.11 16.63 -2.24
N PRO A 17 0.32 15.60 -2.58
CA PRO A 17 -1.12 15.72 -2.44
C PRO A 17 -1.37 16.14 -1.00
N PRO A 18 -2.15 17.20 -0.73
CA PRO A 18 -2.51 17.55 0.62
C PRO A 18 -3.24 16.32 1.15
N MET A 19 -2.58 15.52 2.00
CA MET A 19 -3.24 14.42 2.68
C MET A 19 -4.44 15.06 3.34
N LEU A 20 -5.60 14.63 2.86
CA LEU A 20 -6.83 15.39 2.80
C LEU A 20 -7.19 16.03 4.14
N GLU A 21 -7.98 17.10 4.10
CA GLU A 21 -8.61 17.62 5.32
C GLU A 21 -9.22 16.45 6.12
N LYS A 22 -9.10 16.49 7.45
CA LYS A 22 -9.36 15.32 8.32
C LYS A 22 -10.79 14.78 8.16
N ASP A 23 -11.73 15.64 7.80
CA ASP A 23 -13.13 15.34 7.47
C ASP A 23 -13.32 14.67 6.10
N MET A 24 -12.36 14.81 5.19
CA MET A 24 -12.33 14.14 3.88
C MET A 24 -11.62 12.78 3.90
N TYR A 25 -11.02 12.37 5.02
CA TYR A 25 -10.30 11.10 5.14
C TYR A 25 -11.19 9.89 4.85
N ASP A 26 -12.42 9.87 5.39
CA ASP A 26 -13.36 8.78 5.16
C ASP A 26 -13.81 8.71 3.69
N SER A 27 -13.98 9.87 3.04
CA SER A 27 -14.31 9.94 1.61
C SER A 27 -13.17 9.41 0.75
N TRP A 28 -11.94 9.82 1.04
CA TRP A 28 -10.75 9.31 0.35
C TRP A 28 -10.55 7.82 0.56
N LYS A 29 -10.71 7.33 1.80
CA LYS A 29 -10.62 5.90 2.12
C LYS A 29 -11.62 5.11 1.29
N SER A 30 -12.88 5.56 1.23
CA SER A 30 -13.92 4.91 0.43
C SER A 30 -13.60 4.91 -1.07
N ILE A 31 -13.06 6.02 -1.60
CA ILE A 31 -12.66 6.11 -3.02
C ILE A 31 -11.52 5.13 -3.32
N ILE A 32 -10.50 5.06 -2.46
CA ILE A 32 -9.37 4.15 -2.63
C ILE A 32 -9.79 2.68 -2.49
N GLU A 33 -10.65 2.36 -1.53
CA GLU A 33 -11.22 1.01 -1.37
C GLU A 33 -12.01 0.59 -2.62
N GLN A 34 -12.89 1.45 -3.13
CA GLN A 34 -13.65 1.21 -4.36
C GLN A 34 -12.72 1.06 -5.58
N TYR A 35 -11.70 1.91 -5.69
CA TYR A 35 -10.72 1.83 -6.75
C TYR A 35 -9.95 0.52 -6.76
N MET A 36 -9.48 0.07 -5.58
CA MET A 36 -8.77 -1.19 -5.42
C MET A 36 -9.67 -2.38 -5.72
N MET A 37 -10.91 -2.40 -5.21
CA MET A 37 -11.87 -3.48 -5.45
C MET A 37 -12.24 -3.65 -6.93
N ASN A 38 -12.20 -2.59 -7.72
CA ASN A 38 -12.44 -2.64 -9.17
C ASN A 38 -11.25 -3.17 -9.99
N ARG A 39 -10.08 -3.41 -9.37
CA ARG A 39 -8.90 -3.98 -10.04
C ARG A 39 -8.88 -5.50 -9.99
N LYS A 40 -8.09 -6.11 -10.88
CA LYS A 40 -7.77 -7.55 -10.80
C LYS A 40 -7.09 -7.86 -9.46
N ASN A 41 -7.62 -8.84 -8.75
CA ASN A 41 -7.24 -9.21 -7.38
C ASN A 41 -7.52 -8.08 -6.36
N GLY A 42 -8.52 -7.23 -6.61
CA GLY A 42 -8.83 -6.08 -5.77
C GLY A 42 -9.03 -6.40 -4.29
N GLN A 43 -9.66 -7.54 -3.99
CA GLN A 43 -9.81 -8.03 -2.62
C GLN A 43 -8.46 -8.33 -1.96
N MET A 44 -7.54 -8.99 -2.67
CA MET A 44 -6.20 -9.27 -2.14
C MET A 44 -5.39 -7.98 -1.97
N ILE A 45 -5.53 -7.01 -2.87
CA ILE A 45 -4.89 -5.70 -2.75
C ILE A 45 -5.39 -4.98 -1.48
N LEU A 46 -6.70 -4.96 -1.24
CA LEU A 46 -7.27 -4.37 -0.04
C LEU A 46 -6.76 -5.06 1.24
N GLU A 47 -6.74 -6.39 1.24
CA GLU A 47 -6.21 -7.18 2.35
C GLU A 47 -4.72 -6.90 2.62
N SER A 48 -3.94 -6.61 1.57
CA SER A 48 -2.52 -6.21 1.67
C SER A 48 -2.35 -4.84 2.33
N VAL A 49 -3.28 -3.90 2.08
CA VAL A 49 -3.27 -2.58 2.72
C VAL A 49 -3.57 -2.68 4.20
N GLU A 50 -4.55 -3.51 4.57
CA GLU A 50 -5.00 -3.66 5.95
C GLU A 50 -4.00 -4.46 6.80
N ASN A 51 -3.47 -5.56 6.27
CA ASN A 51 -2.60 -6.48 7.02
C ASN A 51 -1.11 -6.22 6.78
N GLY A 52 -0.77 -5.40 5.80
CA GLY A 52 0.61 -5.16 5.36
C GLY A 52 1.10 -6.17 4.31
N PRO A 53 2.31 -5.93 3.77
CA PRO A 53 2.86 -6.75 2.69
C PRO A 53 3.22 -8.17 3.15
N LEU A 54 3.30 -9.09 2.19
CA LEU A 54 3.72 -10.46 2.40
C LEU A 54 5.07 -10.51 3.13
N ILE A 55 5.08 -11.22 4.26
CA ILE A 55 6.33 -11.61 4.91
C ILE A 55 7.02 -12.64 4.05
N TRP A 56 8.19 -12.30 3.54
CA TRP A 56 8.90 -13.17 2.61
C TRP A 56 9.32 -14.48 3.31
N PRO A 57 8.86 -15.66 2.84
CA PRO A 57 9.18 -16.92 3.50
C PRO A 57 10.68 -17.20 3.39
N THR A 58 11.25 -17.79 4.44
CA THR A 58 12.67 -18.18 4.48
C THR A 58 12.85 -19.66 4.16
N ILE A 59 13.99 -19.97 3.57
CA ILE A 59 14.35 -21.27 3.04
C ILE A 59 15.81 -21.54 3.42
N GLU A 60 16.11 -22.74 3.92
CA GLU A 60 17.50 -23.18 4.08
C GLU A 60 18.02 -23.69 2.75
N GLU A 61 19.12 -23.10 2.28
CA GLU A 61 19.80 -23.54 1.07
C GLU A 61 21.29 -23.62 1.36
N ASN A 62 21.83 -24.84 1.32
CA ASN A 62 23.22 -25.16 1.66
C ASN A 62 23.62 -24.75 3.10
N GLY A 63 22.72 -24.95 4.08
CA GLY A 63 22.96 -24.62 5.49
C GLY A 63 22.87 -23.12 5.81
N VAL A 64 22.41 -22.30 4.86
CA VAL A 64 22.17 -20.87 5.06
C VAL A 64 20.68 -20.58 4.92
N THR A 65 20.10 -19.96 5.94
CA THR A 65 18.71 -19.46 5.90
C THR A 65 18.68 -18.18 5.08
N ARG A 66 17.93 -18.19 3.97
CA ARG A 66 17.76 -17.03 3.10
C ARG A 66 16.30 -16.83 2.70
N PRO A 67 15.86 -15.60 2.39
CA PRO A 67 14.55 -15.37 1.81
C PRO A 67 14.38 -16.18 0.52
N ARG A 68 13.22 -16.80 0.33
CA ARG A 68 12.89 -17.61 -0.83
C ARG A 68 12.94 -16.75 -2.10
N LYS A 69 13.40 -17.29 -3.22
CA LYS A 69 13.33 -16.55 -4.49
C LYS A 69 11.88 -16.50 -4.99
N TYR A 70 11.51 -15.45 -5.73
CA TYR A 70 10.18 -15.33 -6.35
C TYR A 70 9.81 -16.57 -7.18
N SER A 71 10.76 -17.09 -7.98
CA SER A 71 10.56 -18.31 -8.79
C SER A 71 10.29 -19.59 -7.98
N LYS A 72 10.57 -19.56 -6.68
CA LYS A 72 10.30 -20.67 -5.77
C LYS A 72 8.98 -20.47 -5.02
N LEU A 73 8.31 -19.32 -5.11
CA LEU A 73 7.03 -19.08 -4.42
C LEU A 73 5.93 -19.98 -4.95
N THR A 74 4.97 -20.28 -4.08
CA THR A 74 3.71 -20.88 -4.50
C THR A 74 2.91 -19.88 -5.36
N PRO A 75 1.96 -20.36 -6.18
CA PRO A 75 1.12 -19.46 -6.98
C PRO A 75 0.39 -18.40 -6.13
N ILE A 76 -0.02 -18.74 -4.91
CA ILE A 76 -0.73 -17.83 -4.00
C ILE A 76 0.21 -16.75 -3.48
N GLU A 77 1.40 -17.12 -3.00
CA GLU A 77 2.41 -16.17 -2.52
C GLU A 77 2.88 -15.22 -3.64
N ALA A 78 3.04 -15.73 -4.87
CA ALA A 78 3.40 -14.91 -6.02
C ALA A 78 2.29 -13.89 -6.36
N ILE A 79 1.02 -14.31 -6.34
CA ILE A 79 -0.11 -13.41 -6.54
C ILE A 79 -0.17 -12.35 -5.43
N GLN A 80 0.09 -12.73 -4.18
CA GLN A 80 0.12 -11.80 -3.05
C GLN A 80 1.24 -10.77 -3.21
N ALA A 81 2.46 -11.22 -3.51
CA ALA A 81 3.61 -10.34 -3.75
C ALA A 81 3.34 -9.33 -4.89
N ASP A 82 2.68 -9.78 -5.97
CA ASP A 82 2.28 -8.89 -7.07
C ASP A 82 1.23 -7.85 -6.62
N CYS A 83 0.35 -8.21 -5.68
CA CYS A 83 -0.63 -7.29 -5.10
C CYS A 83 0.03 -6.27 -4.16
N ASP A 84 1.02 -6.68 -3.36
CA ASP A 84 1.78 -5.80 -2.47
C ASP A 84 2.55 -4.72 -3.26
N VAL A 85 3.16 -5.10 -4.38
CA VAL A 85 3.84 -4.16 -5.30
C VAL A 85 2.83 -3.16 -5.88
N LYS A 86 1.65 -3.63 -6.31
CA LYS A 86 0.59 -2.75 -6.82
C LYS A 86 0.06 -1.81 -5.75
N THR A 87 -0.04 -2.27 -4.51
CA THR A 87 -0.46 -1.48 -3.36
C THR A 87 0.50 -0.34 -3.10
N THR A 88 1.81 -0.63 -3.09
CA THR A 88 2.87 0.37 -2.94
C THR A 88 2.76 1.48 -3.97
N ASN A 89 2.47 1.14 -5.24
CA ASN A 89 2.29 2.11 -6.33
C ASN A 89 0.98 2.91 -6.27
N ILE A 90 0.01 2.52 -5.44
CA ILE A 90 -1.24 3.26 -5.23
C ILE A 90 -1.11 4.20 -4.03
N ILE A 91 -0.30 3.82 -3.03
CA ILE A 91 -0.10 4.57 -1.79
C ILE A 91 1.02 5.60 -1.90
N LEU A 92 2.13 5.28 -2.59
CA LEU A 92 3.29 6.17 -2.81
C LEU A 92 3.16 6.96 -4.11
#